data_AF-A0A7S0BSR6-F1
#
_entry.id   AF-A0A7S0BSR6-F1
#
_cell.length_a   1.000
_cell.length_b   1.000
_cell.length_c   1.000
_cell.angle_alpha   90.00
_cell.angle_beta   90.00
_cell.angle_gamma   90.00
#
_symmetry.space_group_name_H-M   'P 1'
#
loop_
_entity.id
_entity.type
_entity.pdbx_description
1 polymer ?
#
loop_
_entity_poly.entity_id
_entity_poly.type
_entity_poly.pdbx_seq_one_letter_code
_entity_poly.pdbx_strand_id
1 'polypeptide(L)'
;EFDVNNPLHLEYVYHGSCLRAETYGLDSGPTPEYVAAAVAKVNIPKFEPKTGMKVAETDAEAEQQGGATVLGDDDDRIEQLLGDLKSAHQTMAGFKMSPIEFEKDDDTNHHIDFITACSNLRATNYSIENADRHTSKRIAGKIIPAIATTTAYVTGCSCIELYKLVRLGYTSAGAVEENAWLKAEDAETEEGQKLKEKQLEVFKNGFVNLALPFFAFSDPIAAGKNSMGAGRYWTLWDRFDVDMGEELSLQGLLDHFQNKYGLEITMISCGVSFLYSTFTSKDKLAQRMSMKLSDVAKMVGKMEFHDSQQYLVMEVCCNDESGDDVEVPYIRYRFRW
;
A
#
# COMPACT_ATOMS: atom_id res chain seq x y z
N GLU A 1 18.04 33.37 -19.48
CA GLU A 1 18.79 32.96 -20.70
C GLU A 1 19.90 32.01 -20.28
N PHE A 2 20.34 31.10 -21.15
CA PHE A 2 21.49 30.24 -20.85
C PHE A 2 22.77 31.06 -20.77
N ASP A 3 23.66 30.70 -19.85
CA ASP A 3 24.96 31.34 -19.64
C ASP A 3 25.96 30.26 -19.25
N VAL A 4 27.00 30.08 -20.08
CA VAL A 4 28.04 29.07 -19.88
C VAL A 4 28.91 29.37 -18.65
N ASN A 5 28.97 30.63 -18.21
CA ASN A 5 29.73 31.03 -17.02
C ASN A 5 28.92 30.91 -15.74
N ASN A 6 27.62 30.65 -15.84
CA ASN A 6 26.77 30.37 -14.68
C ASN A 6 26.94 28.89 -14.30
N PRO A 7 27.50 28.59 -13.10
CA PRO A 7 27.75 27.21 -12.68
C PRO A 7 26.49 26.34 -12.72
N LEU A 8 25.36 26.87 -12.26
CA LEU A 8 24.08 26.14 -12.22
C LEU A 8 23.60 25.74 -13.62
N HIS A 9 23.77 26.62 -14.60
CA HIS A 9 23.38 26.34 -15.98
C HIS A 9 24.26 25.24 -16.58
N LEU A 10 25.58 25.31 -16.33
CA LEU A 10 26.54 24.35 -16.85
C LEU A 10 26.41 22.98 -16.16
N GLU A 11 26.22 22.95 -14.83
CA GLU A 11 25.99 21.73 -14.03
C GLU A 11 24.79 20.95 -14.55
N TYR A 12 23.67 21.61 -14.84
CA TYR A 12 22.49 20.95 -15.40
C TYR A 12 22.79 20.21 -16.71
N VAL A 13 23.49 20.87 -17.63
CA VAL A 13 23.84 20.27 -18.93
C VAL A 13 24.89 19.18 -18.75
N TYR A 14 25.88 19.40 -17.88
CA TYR A 14 26.94 18.44 -17.59
C TYR A 14 26.39 17.13 -17.01
N HIS A 15 25.66 17.20 -15.90
CA HIS A 15 25.08 16.01 -15.27
C HIS A 15 24.04 15.35 -16.17
N GLY A 16 23.20 16.13 -16.87
CA GLY A 16 22.26 15.59 -17.85
C GLY A 16 22.95 14.86 -19.01
N SER A 17 24.11 15.34 -19.45
CA SER A 17 24.90 14.69 -20.49
C SER A 17 25.56 13.39 -20.01
N CYS A 18 26.05 13.34 -18.77
CA CYS A 18 26.60 12.12 -18.18
C CYS A 18 25.52 11.02 -18.05
N LEU A 19 24.35 11.37 -17.50
CA LEU A 19 23.20 10.47 -17.39
C LEU A 19 22.71 10.00 -18.77
N ARG A 20 22.69 10.91 -19.76
CA ARG A 20 22.32 10.55 -21.13
C ARG A 20 23.35 9.59 -21.76
N ALA A 21 24.64 9.77 -21.50
CA ALA A 21 25.69 8.90 -21.99
C ALA A 21 25.55 7.48 -21.41
N GLU A 22 25.29 7.37 -20.11
CA GLU A 22 25.01 6.10 -19.42
C GLU A 22 23.81 5.37 -20.02
N THR A 23 22.73 6.11 -20.29
CA THR A 23 21.51 5.54 -20.90
C THR A 23 21.80 4.86 -22.24
N TYR A 24 22.80 5.35 -22.98
CA TYR A 24 23.21 4.81 -24.29
C TYR A 24 24.37 3.79 -24.20
N GLY A 25 24.85 3.47 -23.00
CA GLY A 25 25.95 2.53 -22.79
C GLY A 25 27.31 3.08 -23.23
N LEU A 26 27.54 4.39 -23.14
CA LEU A 26 28.84 5.00 -23.41
C LEU A 26 29.75 4.90 -22.17
N ASP A 27 30.96 4.38 -22.33
CA ASP A 27 31.89 4.02 -21.25
C ASP A 27 32.36 5.20 -20.37
N SER A 28 32.23 6.44 -20.86
CA SER A 28 32.61 7.63 -20.11
C SER A 28 31.71 8.81 -20.45
N GLY A 29 31.17 9.48 -19.44
CA GLY A 29 30.54 10.79 -19.58
C GLY A 29 31.54 11.84 -20.09
N PRO A 30 31.06 12.95 -20.69
CA PRO A 30 31.93 14.03 -21.14
C PRO A 30 32.60 14.73 -19.94
N THR A 31 33.72 15.43 -20.17
CA THR A 31 34.29 16.31 -19.12
C THR A 31 33.54 17.65 -19.08
N PRO A 32 33.55 18.37 -17.93
CA PRO A 32 32.95 19.70 -17.84
C PRO A 32 33.46 20.68 -18.91
N GLU A 33 34.76 20.64 -19.22
CA GLU A 33 35.38 21.52 -20.23
C GLU A 33 34.88 21.19 -21.64
N TYR A 34 34.72 19.90 -21.94
CA TYR A 34 34.15 19.46 -23.21
C TYR A 34 32.71 19.95 -23.36
N VAL A 35 31.90 19.80 -22.30
CA VAL A 35 30.50 20.26 -22.30
C VAL A 35 30.44 21.77 -22.54
N ALA A 36 31.22 22.57 -21.81
CA ALA A 36 31.27 24.02 -21.98
C ALA A 36 31.64 24.45 -23.41
N ALA A 37 32.65 23.78 -24.00
CA ALA A 37 33.06 24.05 -25.38
C ALA A 37 32.02 23.59 -26.42
N ALA A 38 31.27 22.52 -26.13
CA ALA A 38 30.22 22.00 -27.00
C ALA A 38 28.99 22.91 -26.99
N VAL A 39 28.49 23.30 -25.82
CA VAL A 39 27.30 24.16 -25.70
C VAL A 39 27.51 25.54 -26.32
N ALA A 40 28.72 26.09 -26.26
CA ALA A 40 29.06 27.37 -26.89
C ALA A 40 28.92 27.36 -28.43
N LYS A 41 28.89 26.18 -29.05
CA LYS A 41 28.73 26.00 -30.51
C LYS A 41 27.30 25.66 -30.92
N VAL A 42 26.40 25.42 -29.96
CA VAL A 42 25.01 25.04 -30.26
C VAL A 42 24.23 26.27 -30.70
N ASN A 43 23.68 26.21 -31.91
CA ASN A 43 22.74 27.23 -32.37
C ASN A 43 21.36 26.94 -31.79
N ILE A 44 20.87 27.77 -30.87
CA ILE A 44 19.56 27.61 -30.24
C ILE A 44 18.49 28.23 -31.15
N PRO A 45 17.53 27.43 -31.68
CA PRO A 45 16.43 27.98 -32.46
C PRO A 45 15.63 29.00 -31.65
N LYS A 46 15.17 30.07 -32.29
CA LYS A 46 14.29 31.04 -31.62
C LYS A 46 12.98 30.38 -31.25
N PHE A 47 12.48 30.66 -30.05
CA PHE A 47 11.18 30.18 -29.61
C PHE A 47 10.06 30.92 -30.36
N GLU A 48 9.15 30.15 -30.95
CA GLU A 48 7.93 30.66 -31.59
C GLU A 48 6.71 30.15 -30.82
N PRO A 49 5.89 31.04 -30.21
CA PRO A 49 4.69 30.64 -29.50
C PRO A 49 3.70 29.92 -30.43
N LYS A 50 3.23 28.74 -30.02
CA LYS A 50 2.21 28.00 -30.77
C LYS A 50 0.81 28.56 -30.48
N THR A 51 0.06 28.89 -31.53
CA THR A 51 -1.35 29.28 -31.43
C THR A 51 -2.22 28.08 -31.08
N GLY A 52 -3.16 28.23 -30.14
CA GLY A 52 -4.12 27.19 -29.76
C GLY A 52 -3.66 26.25 -28.63
N MET A 53 -2.49 26.49 -28.03
CA MET A 53 -2.06 25.79 -26.82
C MET A 53 -2.92 26.20 -25.63
N LYS A 54 -3.58 25.23 -24.97
CA LYS A 54 -4.34 25.46 -23.73
C LYS A 54 -3.51 25.02 -22.55
N VAL A 55 -3.29 25.93 -21.61
CA VAL A 55 -2.63 25.64 -20.33
C VAL A 55 -3.72 25.64 -19.27
N ALA A 56 -3.88 24.54 -18.54
CA ALA A 56 -4.83 24.47 -17.44
C ALA A 56 -4.38 25.41 -16.30
N GLU A 57 -5.33 26.17 -15.75
CA GLU A 57 -5.07 27.09 -14.63
C GLU A 57 -5.32 26.42 -13.28
N THR A 58 -6.09 25.32 -13.27
CA THR A 58 -6.43 24.55 -12.08
C THR A 58 -6.23 23.05 -12.28
N ASP A 59 -6.05 22.32 -11.18
CA ASP A 59 -5.95 20.85 -11.22
C ASP A 59 -7.21 20.20 -11.80
N ALA A 60 -8.40 20.74 -11.50
CA ALA A 60 -9.67 20.25 -12.04
C ALA A 60 -9.76 20.44 -13.56
N GLU A 61 -9.24 21.54 -14.11
CA GLU A 61 -9.14 21.73 -15.56
C GLU A 61 -8.13 20.79 -16.20
N ALA A 62 -6.99 20.53 -15.54
CA ALA A 62 -5.98 19.61 -16.02
C ALA A 62 -6.49 18.16 -16.09
N GLU A 63 -7.26 17.73 -15.08
CA GLU A 63 -7.93 16.43 -15.04
C GLU A 63 -8.99 16.29 -16.14
N GLN A 64 -9.82 17.32 -16.36
CA GLN A 64 -10.82 17.33 -17.43
C GLN A 64 -10.20 17.34 -18.83
N GLN A 65 -9.03 17.95 -19.00
CA GLN A 65 -8.29 18.00 -20.26
C GLN A 65 -7.45 16.74 -20.51
N GLY A 66 -7.44 15.77 -19.59
CA GLY A 66 -6.64 14.53 -19.75
C GLY A 66 -5.13 14.78 -19.85
N GLY A 67 -4.65 15.92 -19.36
CA GLY A 67 -3.22 16.29 -19.34
C GLY A 67 -2.60 16.73 -20.68
N ALA A 68 -3.35 16.79 -21.78
CA ALA A 68 -2.84 17.22 -23.09
C ALA A 68 -3.81 18.14 -23.83
N THR A 69 -3.30 19.19 -24.47
CA THR A 69 -4.08 19.97 -25.44
C THR A 69 -4.32 19.12 -26.69
N VAL A 70 -5.54 18.60 -26.88
CA VAL A 70 -5.93 17.89 -28.11
C VAL A 70 -5.93 18.89 -29.27
N LEU A 71 -5.08 18.65 -30.27
CA LEU A 71 -5.09 19.39 -31.54
C LEU A 71 -5.79 18.53 -32.60
N GLY A 72 -6.38 19.17 -33.61
CA GLY A 72 -7.29 18.53 -34.58
C GLY A 72 -6.69 17.45 -35.50
N ASP A 73 -5.40 17.14 -35.39
CA ASP A 73 -4.65 16.24 -36.30
C ASP A 73 -3.86 15.15 -35.52
N ASP A 74 -4.28 14.81 -34.31
CA ASP A 74 -3.52 13.89 -33.44
C ASP A 74 -3.42 12.47 -34.00
N ASP A 75 -4.45 11.97 -34.69
CA ASP A 75 -4.46 10.61 -35.26
C ASP A 75 -3.44 10.45 -36.39
N ASP A 76 -3.42 11.37 -37.37
CA ASP A 76 -2.44 11.38 -38.47
C ASP A 76 -1.01 11.51 -37.94
N ARG A 77 -0.82 12.33 -36.89
CA ARG A 77 0.48 12.50 -36.25
C ARG A 77 0.92 11.23 -35.53
N ILE A 78 0.02 10.54 -34.85
CA ILE A 78 0.29 9.24 -34.20
C ILE A 78 0.68 8.20 -35.25
N GLU A 79 -0.05 8.11 -36.37
CA GLU A 79 0.28 7.18 -37.45
C GLU A 79 1.67 7.44 -38.04
N GLN A 80 2.02 8.72 -38.26
CA GLN A 80 3.35 9.11 -38.70
C GLN A 80 4.43 8.66 -37.70
N LEU A 81 4.26 8.97 -36.40
CA LEU A 81 5.22 8.59 -35.36
C LEU A 81 5.38 7.07 -35.24
N LEU A 82 4.30 6.30 -35.42
CA LEU A 82 4.36 4.84 -35.46
C LEU A 82 5.13 4.33 -36.67
N GLY A 83 4.99 4.97 -37.84
CA GLY A 83 5.78 4.69 -39.03
C GLY A 83 7.27 4.94 -38.81
N ASP A 84 7.62 6.07 -38.19
CA ASP A 84 8.99 6.44 -37.86
C ASP A 84 9.61 5.45 -36.86
N LEU A 85 8.86 5.05 -35.81
CA LEU A 85 9.29 4.07 -34.82
C LEU A 85 9.56 2.69 -35.43
N LYS A 86 8.69 2.21 -36.32
CA LYS A 86 8.90 0.94 -37.05
C LYS A 86 10.17 0.98 -37.89
N SER A 87 10.40 2.10 -38.58
CA SER A 87 11.60 2.30 -39.40
C SER A 87 12.87 2.33 -38.54
N ALA A 88 12.81 3.03 -37.39
CA ALA A 88 13.91 3.12 -36.43
C ALA A 88 14.23 1.77 -35.76
N HIS A 89 13.22 0.95 -35.48
CA HIS A 89 13.41 -0.40 -34.92
C HIS A 89 14.20 -1.31 -35.88
N GLN A 90 13.95 -1.20 -37.18
CA GLN A 90 14.67 -1.98 -38.19
C GLN A 90 16.15 -1.58 -38.30
N THR A 91 16.47 -0.29 -38.15
CA THR A 91 17.85 0.22 -38.27
C THR A 91 18.68 0.09 -37.00
N MET A 92 18.04 0.00 -35.82
CA MET A 92 18.69 -0.13 -34.52
C MET A 92 18.57 -1.52 -33.90
N ALA A 93 18.44 -2.56 -34.74
CA ALA A 93 18.29 -3.94 -34.28
C ALA A 93 19.44 -4.36 -33.35
N GLY A 94 19.10 -4.78 -32.12
CA GLY A 94 20.06 -5.24 -31.11
C GLY A 94 20.62 -4.15 -30.20
N PHE A 95 20.42 -2.87 -30.49
CA PHE A 95 20.76 -1.79 -29.56
C PHE A 95 19.78 -1.78 -28.39
N LYS A 96 20.31 -1.61 -27.17
CA LYS A 96 19.52 -1.49 -25.94
C LYS A 96 19.99 -0.27 -25.17
N MET A 97 19.02 0.49 -24.68
CA MET A 97 19.27 1.56 -23.73
C MET A 97 19.18 0.99 -22.31
N SER A 98 20.00 1.54 -21.42
CA SER A 98 19.99 1.20 -20.00
C SER A 98 19.15 2.23 -19.24
N PRO A 99 18.04 1.84 -18.59
CA PRO A 99 17.33 2.76 -17.72
C PRO A 99 18.21 3.10 -16.51
N ILE A 100 18.19 4.37 -16.11
CA ILE A 100 18.90 4.84 -14.92
C ILE A 100 18.09 4.44 -13.69
N GLU A 101 18.71 3.71 -12.77
CA GLU A 101 18.12 3.38 -11.47
C GLU A 101 18.52 4.44 -10.45
N PHE A 102 17.53 5.18 -9.94
CA PHE A 102 17.78 6.26 -9.00
C PHE A 102 18.39 5.75 -7.69
N GLU A 103 19.66 6.10 -7.48
CA GLU A 103 20.38 5.96 -6.22
C GLU A 103 20.75 7.35 -5.68
N LYS A 104 20.34 7.63 -4.44
CA LYS A 104 20.54 8.92 -3.76
C LYS A 104 21.80 8.94 -2.91
N ASP A 105 22.28 7.78 -2.49
CA ASP A 105 23.37 7.62 -1.51
C ASP A 105 24.75 7.45 -2.15
N ASP A 106 24.79 7.30 -3.48
CA ASP A 106 26.02 7.41 -4.27
C ASP A 106 26.17 8.85 -4.78
N ASP A 107 27.19 9.54 -4.28
CA ASP A 107 27.47 10.93 -4.64
C ASP A 107 28.22 11.09 -5.96
N THR A 108 28.56 9.98 -6.65
CA THR A 108 29.32 9.98 -7.91
C THR A 108 28.47 9.75 -9.15
N ASN A 109 27.21 9.32 -8.99
CA ASN A 109 26.32 8.92 -10.09
C ASN A 109 25.56 10.09 -10.77
N HIS A 110 25.79 11.33 -10.35
CA HIS A 110 25.14 12.53 -10.89
C HIS A 110 23.61 12.66 -10.70
N HIS A 111 22.94 11.72 -10.02
CA HIS A 111 21.48 11.76 -9.86
C HIS A 111 21.02 12.98 -9.07
N ILE A 112 21.55 13.13 -7.86
CA ILE A 112 21.20 14.24 -6.97
C ILE A 112 21.68 15.57 -7.55
N ASP A 113 22.83 15.58 -8.22
CA ASP A 113 23.38 16.80 -8.81
C ASP A 113 22.50 17.30 -9.97
N PHE A 114 22.06 16.38 -10.84
CA PHE A 114 21.11 16.71 -11.91
C PHE A 114 19.78 17.21 -11.35
N ILE A 115 19.22 16.53 -10.34
CA ILE A 115 17.96 16.94 -9.71
C ILE A 115 18.09 18.33 -9.09
N THR A 116 19.17 18.58 -8.35
CA THR A 116 19.44 19.87 -7.69
C THR A 116 19.57 20.99 -8.71
N ALA A 117 20.34 20.78 -9.78
CA ALA A 117 20.51 21.78 -10.83
C ALA A 117 19.19 22.05 -11.57
N CYS A 118 18.45 20.99 -11.92
CA CYS A 118 17.15 21.07 -12.59
C CYS A 118 16.12 21.83 -11.73
N SER A 119 16.02 21.50 -10.44
CA SER A 119 15.08 22.15 -9.52
C SER A 119 15.43 23.63 -9.31
N ASN A 120 16.71 23.97 -9.16
CA ASN A 120 17.17 25.34 -8.96
C ASN A 120 17.02 26.21 -10.22
N LEU A 121 17.23 25.64 -11.41
CA LEU A 121 16.90 26.32 -12.68
C LEU A 121 15.41 26.65 -12.75
N ARG A 122 14.55 25.68 -12.42
CA ARG A 122 13.10 25.93 -12.36
C ARG A 122 12.75 26.96 -11.28
N ALA A 123 13.36 26.88 -10.11
CA ALA A 123 13.14 27.84 -9.03
C ALA A 123 13.47 29.27 -9.47
N THR A 124 14.60 29.46 -10.17
CA THR A 124 15.04 30.74 -10.71
C THR A 124 14.01 31.34 -11.69
N ASN A 125 13.37 30.52 -12.54
CA ASN A 125 12.31 30.99 -13.45
C ASN A 125 11.11 31.62 -12.71
N TYR A 126 10.83 31.19 -11.48
CA TYR A 126 9.71 31.67 -10.67
C TYR A 126 10.15 32.52 -9.47
N SER A 127 11.42 32.96 -9.44
CA SER A 127 11.99 33.72 -8.31
C SER A 127 11.87 33.00 -6.96
N ILE A 128 11.95 31.68 -6.96
CA ILE A 128 12.00 30.83 -5.76
C ILE A 128 13.46 30.67 -5.33
N GLU A 129 13.73 30.66 -4.03
CA GLU A 129 15.07 30.46 -3.48
C GLU A 129 15.63 29.07 -3.84
N ASN A 130 16.89 29.04 -4.25
CA ASN A 130 17.58 27.80 -4.61
C ASN A 130 17.89 26.95 -3.37
N ALA A 131 17.78 25.63 -3.50
CA ALA A 131 18.14 24.68 -2.46
C ALA A 131 19.55 24.12 -2.68
N ASP A 132 20.28 23.87 -1.60
CA ASP A 132 21.55 23.15 -1.66
C ASP A 132 21.36 21.66 -1.97
N ARG A 133 22.45 20.99 -2.34
CA ARG A 133 22.47 19.56 -2.70
C ARG A 133 21.94 18.66 -1.59
N HIS A 134 22.25 18.94 -0.33
CA HIS A 134 21.81 18.12 0.82
C HIS A 134 20.31 18.28 1.06
N THR A 135 19.78 19.50 0.97
CA THR A 135 18.35 19.78 1.03
C THR A 135 17.60 19.08 -0.11
N SER A 136 18.12 19.16 -1.32
CA SER A 136 17.58 18.45 -2.50
C SER A 136 17.63 16.93 -2.33
N LYS A 137 18.75 16.37 -1.85
CA LYS A 137 18.89 14.93 -1.53
C LYS A 137 17.88 14.47 -0.49
N ARG A 138 17.67 15.26 0.56
CA ARG A 138 16.69 14.95 1.61
C ARG A 138 15.27 14.87 1.05
N ILE A 139 14.87 15.84 0.24
CA ILE A 139 13.50 15.94 -0.32
C ILE A 139 13.30 14.90 -1.42
N ALA A 140 14.15 14.88 -2.45
CA ALA A 140 14.03 13.96 -3.59
C ALA A 140 14.20 12.50 -3.17
N GLY A 141 15.13 12.25 -2.25
CA GLY A 141 15.39 10.93 -1.69
C GLY A 141 14.40 10.47 -0.62
N LYS A 142 13.42 11.29 -0.24
CA LYS A 142 12.44 11.03 0.83
C LYS A 142 13.11 10.52 2.12
N ILE A 143 14.23 11.13 2.50
CA ILE A 143 15.04 10.68 3.64
C ILE A 143 14.27 10.92 4.93
N ILE A 144 14.05 9.85 5.70
CA ILE A 144 13.48 9.91 7.05
C ILE A 144 14.64 10.19 8.03
N PRO A 145 14.67 11.36 8.70
CA PRO A 145 15.72 11.66 9.67
C PRO A 145 15.69 10.65 10.82
N ALA A 146 16.85 10.09 11.16
CA ALA A 146 16.98 9.13 12.25
C ALA A 146 18.27 9.39 13.03
N ILE A 147 18.23 9.16 14.34
CA ILE A 147 19.38 9.24 15.23
C ILE A 147 19.29 8.13 16.28
N ALA A 148 20.43 7.55 16.64
CA ALA A 148 20.50 6.39 17.52
C ALA A 148 19.88 6.63 18.92
N THR A 149 19.85 7.87 19.41
CA THR A 149 19.28 8.22 20.72
C THR A 149 17.78 7.94 20.79
N THR A 150 17.01 8.35 19.78
CA THR A 150 15.57 8.07 19.71
C THR A 150 15.32 6.57 19.55
N THR A 151 16.11 5.88 18.71
CA THR A 151 16.02 4.43 18.53
C THR A 151 16.26 3.69 19.84
N ALA A 152 17.35 4.00 20.55
CA ALA A 152 17.68 3.36 21.83
C ALA A 152 16.58 3.59 22.88
N TYR A 153 16.03 4.80 22.97
CA TYR A 153 14.93 5.12 23.87
C TYR A 153 13.67 4.30 23.54
N VAL A 154 13.22 4.33 22.29
CA VAL A 154 12.01 3.60 21.86
C VAL A 154 12.16 2.10 22.08
N THR A 155 13.31 1.52 21.72
CA THR A 155 13.61 0.11 21.98
C THR A 155 13.56 -0.23 23.47
N GLY A 156 14.14 0.62 24.33
CA GLY A 156 14.07 0.44 25.78
C GLY A 156 12.63 0.40 26.30
N CYS A 157 11.77 1.32 25.85
CA CYS A 157 10.34 1.32 26.19
C CYS A 157 9.63 0.04 25.70
N SER A 158 9.89 -0.40 24.47
CA SER A 158 9.31 -1.65 23.94
C SER A 158 9.73 -2.88 24.77
N CYS A 159 10.99 -2.94 25.22
CA CYS A 159 11.44 -4.00 26.11
C CYS A 159 10.73 -4.01 27.46
N ILE A 160 10.34 -2.85 27.99
CA ILE A 160 9.54 -2.75 29.22
C ILE A 160 8.14 -3.34 29.01
N GLU A 161 7.47 -3.03 27.89
CA GLU A 161 6.16 -3.61 27.57
C GLU A 161 6.24 -5.13 27.36
N LEU A 162 7.35 -5.64 26.80
CA LEU A 162 7.59 -7.08 26.64
C LEU A 162 7.58 -7.83 27.98
N TYR A 163 8.16 -7.27 29.04
CA TYR A 163 8.10 -7.88 30.37
C TYR A 163 6.66 -8.05 30.87
N LYS A 164 5.76 -7.13 30.53
CA LYS A 164 4.34 -7.21 30.90
C LYS A 164 3.65 -8.36 30.15
N LEU A 165 3.92 -8.52 28.86
CA LEU A 165 3.40 -9.64 28.06
C LEU A 165 3.82 -11.00 28.63
N VAL A 166 5.10 -11.13 28.99
CA VAL A 166 5.63 -12.36 29.60
C VAL A 166 4.98 -12.62 30.96
N ARG A 167 4.93 -11.61 31.84
CA ARG A 167 4.36 -11.73 33.18
C ARG A 167 2.87 -12.08 33.17
N LEU A 168 2.11 -11.56 32.21
CA LEU A 168 0.69 -11.84 32.03
C LEU A 168 0.42 -13.15 31.26
N GLY A 169 1.47 -13.87 30.84
CA GLY A 169 1.35 -15.17 30.21
C GLY A 169 0.96 -15.15 28.73
N TYR A 170 0.87 -13.98 28.09
CA TYR A 170 0.50 -13.82 26.67
C TYR A 170 1.51 -14.43 25.69
N THR A 171 2.69 -14.86 26.16
CA THR A 171 3.72 -15.50 25.33
C THR A 171 3.64 -17.04 25.36
N SER A 172 2.71 -17.61 26.11
CA SER A 172 2.52 -19.06 26.20
C SER A 172 1.73 -19.56 24.98
N ALA A 173 2.33 -20.44 24.16
CA ALA A 173 1.79 -20.91 22.88
C ALA A 173 0.49 -21.76 22.96
N GLY A 174 -0.17 -21.85 24.13
CA GLY A 174 -1.34 -22.69 24.37
C GLY A 174 -2.62 -21.94 24.76
N ALA A 175 -2.60 -20.61 24.84
CA ALA A 175 -3.75 -19.80 25.29
C ALA A 175 -4.52 -19.15 24.13
N VAL A 176 -4.65 -19.84 22.99
CA VAL A 176 -5.60 -19.41 21.95
C VAL A 176 -6.97 -19.90 22.40
N GLU A 177 -7.76 -19.02 23.01
CA GLU A 177 -9.13 -19.34 23.38
C GLU A 177 -9.93 -19.61 22.09
N GLU A 178 -10.41 -20.85 21.91
CA GLU A 178 -11.32 -21.19 20.83
C GLU A 178 -12.63 -20.41 21.03
N ASN A 179 -13.00 -19.58 20.05
CA ASN A 179 -14.30 -18.91 19.97
C ASN A 179 -14.63 -18.00 21.18
N ALA A 180 -13.85 -16.93 21.38
CA ALA A 180 -13.93 -16.05 22.55
C ALA A 180 -15.28 -15.31 22.79
N TRP A 181 -16.19 -15.27 21.82
CA TRP A 181 -17.59 -14.83 21.97
C TRP A 181 -18.54 -15.87 22.57
N LEU A 182 -18.13 -17.15 22.69
CA LEU A 182 -18.98 -18.21 23.26
C LEU A 182 -19.01 -18.18 24.80
N LYS A 183 -18.41 -17.20 25.46
CA LYS A 183 -18.41 -17.17 26.93
C LYS A 183 -19.76 -16.71 27.48
N ALA A 184 -20.55 -17.72 27.86
CA ALA A 184 -21.53 -17.65 28.91
C ALA A 184 -20.86 -17.48 30.29
N GLU A 185 -21.42 -16.56 31.06
CA GLU A 185 -21.38 -16.42 32.52
C GLU A 185 -20.15 -15.76 33.17
N ASP A 186 -18.89 -16.17 32.99
CA ASP A 186 -17.79 -15.63 33.83
C ASP A 186 -17.09 -14.36 33.29
N ALA A 187 -16.94 -14.23 31.96
CA ALA A 187 -16.23 -13.10 31.33
C ALA A 187 -17.05 -11.80 31.24
N GLU A 188 -18.37 -11.92 31.41
CA GLU A 188 -19.32 -10.79 31.39
C GLU A 188 -19.71 -10.31 32.78
N THR A 189 -19.27 -11.00 33.85
CA THR A 189 -19.39 -10.46 35.20
C THR A 189 -18.68 -9.11 35.31
N GLU A 190 -19.25 -8.19 36.08
CA GLU A 190 -18.65 -6.88 36.36
C GLU A 190 -17.21 -7.03 36.91
N GLU A 191 -16.95 -8.12 37.65
CA GLU A 191 -15.63 -8.44 38.19
C GLU A 191 -14.62 -8.93 37.12
N GLY A 192 -15.05 -9.80 36.19
CA GLY A 192 -14.23 -10.25 35.08
C GLY A 192 -13.85 -9.13 34.10
N GLN A 193 -14.79 -8.20 33.85
CA GLN A 193 -14.54 -7.01 33.04
C GLN A 193 -13.55 -6.06 33.73
N LYS A 194 -13.76 -5.76 35.02
CA LYS A 194 -12.81 -4.96 35.81
C LYS A 194 -11.41 -5.57 35.87
N LEU A 195 -11.30 -6.90 35.86
CA LEU A 195 -10.00 -7.57 35.83
C LEU A 195 -9.27 -7.37 34.49
N LYS A 196 -9.98 -7.47 33.36
CA LYS A 196 -9.43 -7.21 32.02
C LYS A 196 -9.03 -5.75 31.84
N GLU A 197 -9.85 -4.81 32.31
CA GLU A 197 -9.52 -3.39 32.32
C GLU A 197 -8.26 -3.11 33.14
N LYS A 198 -8.17 -3.66 34.35
CA LYS A 198 -6.95 -3.58 35.19
C LYS A 198 -5.72 -4.21 34.53
N GLN A 199 -5.89 -5.24 33.70
CA GLN A 199 -4.79 -5.82 32.91
C GLN A 199 -4.38 -4.90 31.76
N LEU A 200 -5.30 -4.19 31.12
CA LEU A 200 -4.97 -3.24 30.05
C LEU A 200 -4.26 -1.99 30.60
N GLU A 201 -4.68 -1.51 31.77
CA GLU A 201 -4.09 -0.38 32.50
C GLU A 201 -2.60 -0.60 32.85
N VAL A 202 -2.08 -1.83 32.82
CA VAL A 202 -0.64 -2.05 33.04
C VAL A 202 0.20 -1.66 31.81
N PHE A 203 -0.38 -1.71 30.60
CA PHE A 203 0.31 -1.37 29.36
C PHE A 203 0.36 0.15 29.16
N LYS A 204 1.34 0.60 28.39
CA LYS A 204 1.51 2.03 28.06
C LYS A 204 1.94 2.21 26.61
N ASN A 205 1.20 3.04 25.88
CA ASN A 205 1.69 3.63 24.64
C ASN A 205 2.64 4.77 24.98
N GLY A 206 3.83 4.80 24.38
CA GLY A 206 4.84 5.83 24.63
C GLY A 206 4.91 6.85 23.49
N PHE A 207 4.92 8.13 23.83
CA PHE A 207 5.10 9.26 22.93
C PHE A 207 6.33 10.06 23.38
N VAL A 208 7.24 10.35 22.47
CA VAL A 208 8.50 11.01 22.80
C VAL A 208 8.86 12.07 21.76
N ASN A 209 9.34 13.21 22.25
CA ASN A 209 10.06 14.19 21.47
C ASN A 209 11.29 14.66 22.27
N LEU A 210 12.45 14.08 21.95
CA LEU A 210 13.72 14.35 22.65
C LEU A 210 14.25 15.77 22.41
N ALA A 211 13.76 16.48 21.38
CA ALA A 211 14.12 17.89 21.16
C ALA A 211 13.45 18.82 22.18
N LEU A 212 12.25 18.46 22.69
CA LEU A 212 11.50 19.19 23.72
C LEU A 212 11.63 18.58 25.13
N PRO A 213 12.56 17.65 25.33
CA PRO A 213 12.45 16.58 26.34
C PRO A 213 11.04 16.15 26.76
N PHE A 214 10.12 15.98 25.79
CA PHE A 214 8.74 15.59 26.07
C PHE A 214 8.59 14.07 26.07
N PHE A 215 7.98 13.56 27.14
CA PHE A 215 7.63 12.15 27.30
C PHE A 215 6.20 12.07 27.81
N ALA A 216 5.36 11.33 27.11
CA ALA A 216 4.00 11.06 27.54
C ALA A 216 3.68 9.58 27.36
N PHE A 217 2.83 9.09 28.26
CA PHE A 217 2.31 7.75 28.18
C PHE A 217 0.80 7.80 28.28
N SER A 218 0.14 6.97 27.48
CA SER A 218 -1.30 6.75 27.59
C SER A 218 -1.59 5.27 27.72
N ASP A 219 -2.73 4.96 28.32
CA ASP A 219 -3.23 3.60 28.30
C ASP A 219 -3.65 3.23 26.87
N PRO A 220 -3.48 1.96 26.45
CA PRO A 220 -4.04 1.51 25.19
C PRO A 220 -5.57 1.60 25.21
N ILE A 221 -6.15 1.81 24.04
CA ILE A 221 -7.60 1.85 23.87
C ILE A 221 -8.12 0.41 23.84
N ALA A 222 -9.15 0.13 24.64
CA ALA A 222 -9.82 -1.16 24.60
C ALA A 222 -10.45 -1.40 23.23
N ALA A 223 -10.46 -2.66 22.77
CA ALA A 223 -11.09 -3.00 21.50
C ALA A 223 -12.60 -2.69 21.56
N GLY A 224 -13.12 -2.04 20.50
CA GLY A 224 -14.54 -1.78 20.37
C GLY A 224 -15.34 -3.09 20.37
N LYS A 225 -16.48 -3.09 21.06
CA LYS A 225 -17.41 -4.21 21.11
C LYS A 225 -18.56 -3.98 20.13
N ASN A 226 -18.83 -4.98 19.31
CA ASN A 226 -19.95 -5.06 18.39
C ASN A 226 -20.97 -6.07 18.92
N SER A 227 -22.26 -5.77 18.81
CA SER A 227 -23.35 -6.66 19.23
C SER A 227 -23.67 -7.67 18.13
N MET A 228 -23.82 -8.94 18.51
CA MET A 228 -24.21 -10.05 17.63
C MET A 228 -25.65 -10.53 17.89
N GLY A 229 -26.45 -9.72 18.58
CA GLY A 229 -27.79 -10.10 19.03
C GLY A 229 -27.75 -11.09 20.21
N ALA A 230 -28.92 -11.29 20.84
CA ALA A 230 -29.11 -12.20 21.98
C ALA A 230 -28.10 -12.02 23.14
N GLY A 231 -27.63 -10.79 23.37
CA GLY A 231 -26.66 -10.47 24.42
C GLY A 231 -25.21 -10.87 24.12
N ARG A 232 -24.90 -11.36 22.92
CA ARG A 232 -23.54 -11.74 22.52
C ARG A 232 -22.78 -10.56 21.93
N TYR A 233 -21.48 -10.47 22.22
CA TYR A 233 -20.61 -9.41 21.71
C TYR A 233 -19.31 -9.96 21.14
N TRP A 234 -18.70 -9.21 20.21
CA TRP A 234 -17.41 -9.53 19.61
C TRP A 234 -16.55 -8.27 19.39
N THR A 235 -15.27 -8.44 19.14
CA THR A 235 -14.25 -7.39 18.95
C THR A 235 -13.39 -7.66 17.72
N LEU A 236 -12.48 -6.75 17.34
CA LEU A 236 -11.62 -6.96 16.17
C LEU A 236 -10.72 -8.22 16.22
N TRP A 237 -10.54 -8.82 17.40
CA TRP A 237 -9.70 -10.01 17.62
C TRP A 237 -10.45 -11.34 17.45
N ASP A 238 -11.77 -11.26 17.40
CA ASP A 238 -12.68 -12.37 17.42
C ASP A 238 -12.88 -12.91 15.98
N ARG A 239 -12.89 -14.24 15.81
CA ARG A 239 -13.19 -14.92 14.52
C ARG A 239 -13.76 -16.33 14.68
N PHE A 240 -14.56 -16.79 13.71
CA PHE A 240 -15.16 -18.14 13.77
C PHE A 240 -14.13 -19.11 13.27
N ASP A 241 -13.51 -19.85 14.18
CA ASP A 241 -12.60 -20.92 13.81
C ASP A 241 -13.41 -22.18 13.50
N VAL A 242 -13.45 -22.55 12.23
CA VAL A 242 -14.17 -23.73 11.75
C VAL A 242 -13.14 -24.74 11.25
N ASP A 243 -12.80 -25.69 12.11
CA ASP A 243 -11.95 -26.83 11.83
C ASP A 243 -12.72 -28.11 12.21
N MET A 244 -13.31 -28.77 11.22
CA MET A 244 -14.12 -29.97 11.43
C MET A 244 -13.33 -31.27 11.24
N GLY A 245 -12.01 -31.19 11.01
CA GLY A 245 -11.21 -32.35 10.60
C GLY A 245 -11.51 -32.88 9.19
N GLU A 246 -12.52 -32.33 8.53
CA GLU A 246 -12.90 -32.63 7.16
C GLU A 246 -13.50 -31.40 6.45
N GLU A 247 -13.52 -31.44 5.13
CA GLU A 247 -14.02 -30.33 4.33
C GLU A 247 -15.56 -30.39 4.20
N LEU A 248 -16.23 -29.38 4.75
CA LEU A 248 -17.66 -29.17 4.65
C LEU A 248 -18.10 -28.77 3.23
N SER A 249 -19.31 -29.21 2.89
CA SER A 249 -20.08 -28.61 1.81
C SER A 249 -20.57 -27.21 2.17
N LEU A 250 -21.01 -26.43 1.19
CA LEU A 250 -21.64 -25.14 1.45
C LEU A 250 -22.86 -25.29 2.38
N GLN A 251 -23.72 -26.29 2.15
CA GLN A 251 -24.84 -26.59 3.04
C GLN A 251 -24.36 -26.96 4.44
N GLY A 252 -23.31 -27.77 4.56
CA GLY A 252 -22.76 -28.17 5.85
C GLY A 252 -22.28 -26.99 6.69
N LEU A 253 -21.73 -25.94 6.06
CA LEU A 253 -21.36 -24.71 6.76
C LEU A 253 -22.58 -23.92 7.22
N LEU A 254 -23.61 -23.77 6.36
CA LEU A 254 -24.86 -23.11 6.72
C LEU A 254 -25.53 -23.81 7.91
N ASP A 255 -25.64 -25.14 7.85
CA ASP A 255 -26.22 -25.96 8.92
C ASP A 255 -25.39 -25.88 10.20
N HIS A 256 -24.05 -25.83 10.10
CA HIS A 256 -23.18 -25.67 11.26
C HIS A 256 -23.47 -24.37 12.00
N PHE A 257 -23.61 -23.26 11.27
CA PHE A 257 -23.88 -21.95 11.87
C PHE A 257 -25.28 -21.87 12.50
N GLN A 258 -26.28 -22.41 11.81
CA GLN A 258 -27.63 -22.48 12.33
C GLN A 258 -27.70 -23.33 13.61
N ASN A 259 -27.16 -24.55 13.57
CA ASN A 259 -27.29 -25.51 14.67
C ASN A 259 -26.41 -25.15 15.88
N LYS A 260 -25.21 -24.62 15.66
CA LYS A 260 -24.26 -24.33 16.73
C LYS A 260 -24.42 -22.93 17.30
N TYR A 261 -24.75 -21.94 16.47
CA TYR A 261 -24.77 -20.53 16.86
C TYR A 261 -26.15 -19.89 16.76
N GLY A 262 -27.17 -20.55 16.22
CA GLY A 262 -28.48 -19.92 15.99
C GLY A 262 -28.38 -18.72 15.02
N LEU A 263 -27.42 -18.75 14.09
CA LEU A 263 -27.20 -17.70 13.10
C LEU A 263 -27.51 -18.25 11.71
N GLU A 264 -28.46 -17.61 11.04
CA GLU A 264 -28.80 -17.93 9.65
C GLU A 264 -27.89 -17.11 8.72
N ILE A 265 -26.90 -17.75 8.10
CA ILE A 265 -26.05 -17.07 7.12
C ILE A 265 -26.90 -16.70 5.89
N THR A 266 -26.95 -15.41 5.55
CA THR A 266 -27.65 -14.89 4.36
C THR A 266 -26.70 -14.66 3.18
N MET A 267 -25.41 -14.47 3.44
CA MET A 267 -24.39 -14.23 2.42
C MET A 267 -23.01 -14.70 2.90
N ILE A 268 -22.21 -15.24 1.98
CA ILE A 268 -20.80 -15.60 2.20
C ILE A 268 -19.97 -15.02 1.07
N SER A 269 -18.93 -14.25 1.41
CA SER A 269 -17.93 -13.82 0.46
C SER A 269 -16.53 -14.29 0.87
N CYS A 270 -15.66 -14.48 -0.12
CA CYS A 270 -14.25 -14.75 0.09
C CYS A 270 -13.47 -13.78 -0.81
N GLY A 271 -12.81 -12.79 -0.19
CA GLY A 271 -12.31 -11.61 -0.89
C GLY A 271 -13.43 -10.86 -1.60
N VAL A 272 -13.28 -10.64 -2.91
CA VAL A 272 -14.28 -9.93 -3.74
C VAL A 272 -15.39 -10.85 -4.29
N SER A 273 -15.36 -12.15 -3.97
CA SER A 273 -16.24 -13.14 -4.61
C SER A 273 -17.34 -13.60 -3.68
N PHE A 274 -18.60 -13.46 -4.11
CA PHE A 274 -19.76 -13.98 -3.39
C PHE A 274 -19.93 -15.48 -3.65
N LEU A 275 -19.60 -16.31 -2.66
CA LEU A 275 -19.72 -17.77 -2.73
C LEU A 275 -21.19 -18.19 -2.59
N TYR A 276 -21.91 -17.51 -1.69
CA TYR A 276 -23.31 -17.75 -1.37
C TYR A 276 -24.05 -16.44 -1.10
N SER A 277 -25.31 -16.39 -1.51
CA SER A 277 -26.27 -15.35 -1.13
C SER A 277 -27.69 -15.87 -1.33
N THR A 278 -28.60 -15.57 -0.42
CA THR A 278 -30.04 -15.89 -0.52
C THR A 278 -30.71 -15.28 -1.76
N PHE A 279 -30.12 -14.25 -2.36
CA PHE A 279 -30.60 -13.63 -3.60
C PHE A 279 -30.12 -14.33 -4.89
N THR A 280 -29.26 -15.36 -4.77
CA THR A 280 -28.78 -16.13 -5.94
C THR A 280 -29.90 -17.03 -6.49
N SER A 281 -29.94 -17.22 -7.81
CA SER A 281 -30.97 -18.07 -8.43
C SER A 281 -30.97 -19.50 -7.89
N LYS A 282 -32.16 -20.07 -7.67
CA LYS A 282 -32.36 -21.40 -7.06
C LYS A 282 -31.56 -22.50 -7.76
N ASP A 283 -31.50 -22.49 -9.09
CA ASP A 283 -30.76 -23.49 -9.87
C ASP A 283 -29.25 -23.46 -9.59
N LYS A 284 -28.67 -22.25 -9.45
CA LYS A 284 -27.24 -22.08 -9.14
C LYS A 284 -26.94 -22.46 -7.70
N LEU A 285 -27.83 -22.12 -6.78
CA LEU A 285 -27.69 -22.51 -5.37
C LEU A 285 -27.77 -24.03 -5.21
N ALA A 286 -28.75 -24.69 -5.85
CA ALA A 286 -28.91 -26.14 -5.78
C ALA A 286 -27.65 -26.91 -6.23
N GLN A 287 -26.93 -26.40 -7.24
CA GLN A 287 -25.66 -26.97 -7.68
C GLN A 287 -24.53 -26.77 -6.65
N ARG A 288 -24.50 -25.63 -5.96
CA ARG A 288 -23.43 -25.26 -5.02
C ARG A 288 -23.61 -25.84 -3.63
N MET A 289 -24.84 -26.08 -3.18
CA MET A 289 -25.11 -26.52 -1.80
C MET A 289 -24.38 -27.81 -1.41
N SER A 290 -24.28 -28.77 -2.32
CA SER A 290 -23.58 -30.04 -2.08
C SER A 290 -22.08 -29.97 -2.35
N MET A 291 -21.59 -28.91 -3.00
CA MET A 291 -20.17 -28.75 -3.30
C MET A 291 -19.39 -28.37 -2.05
N LYS A 292 -18.16 -28.84 -1.99
CA LYS A 292 -17.16 -28.42 -0.99
C LYS A 292 -16.87 -26.93 -1.12
N LEU A 293 -16.64 -26.26 0.01
CA LEU A 293 -16.40 -24.80 0.02
C LEU A 293 -15.21 -24.38 -0.85
N SER A 294 -14.12 -25.16 -0.90
CA SER A 294 -12.98 -24.82 -1.75
C SER A 294 -13.31 -24.96 -3.24
N ASP A 295 -14.17 -25.91 -3.62
CA ASP A 295 -14.63 -26.08 -4.99
C ASP A 295 -15.61 -24.98 -5.40
N VAL A 296 -16.47 -24.52 -4.49
CA VAL A 296 -17.32 -23.33 -4.72
C VAL A 296 -16.46 -22.09 -4.92
N ALA A 297 -15.44 -21.90 -4.09
CA ALA A 297 -14.51 -20.78 -4.20
C ALA A 297 -13.72 -20.79 -5.52
N LYS A 298 -13.26 -21.97 -5.98
CA LYS A 298 -12.66 -22.14 -7.31
C LYS A 298 -13.66 -21.85 -8.44
N MET A 299 -14.87 -22.38 -8.34
CA MET A 299 -15.87 -22.24 -9.41
C MET A 299 -16.34 -20.80 -9.58
N VAL A 300 -16.68 -20.13 -8.47
CA VAL A 300 -17.32 -18.80 -8.49
C VAL A 300 -16.28 -17.70 -8.46
N GLY A 301 -15.31 -17.80 -7.55
CA GLY A 301 -14.27 -16.80 -7.38
C GLY A 301 -13.06 -17.00 -8.28
N LYS A 302 -13.01 -18.09 -9.06
CA LYS A 302 -11.82 -18.48 -9.85
C LYS A 302 -10.55 -18.50 -9.00
N MET A 303 -10.71 -18.85 -7.72
CA MET A 303 -9.62 -18.81 -6.76
C MET A 303 -8.66 -19.96 -7.03
N GLU A 304 -7.38 -19.66 -7.08
CA GLU A 304 -6.31 -20.64 -7.07
C GLU A 304 -5.67 -20.65 -5.68
N PHE A 305 -5.55 -21.84 -5.10
CA PHE A 305 -4.98 -22.01 -3.77
C PHE A 305 -3.56 -22.53 -3.89
N HIS A 306 -2.65 -21.92 -3.14
CA HIS A 306 -1.32 -22.47 -2.96
C HIS A 306 -1.40 -23.87 -2.32
N ASP A 307 -0.46 -24.77 -2.62
CA ASP A 307 -0.49 -26.15 -2.12
C ASP A 307 -0.47 -26.21 -0.58
N SER A 308 0.27 -25.29 0.05
CA SER A 308 0.35 -25.18 1.52
C SER A 308 -0.81 -24.41 2.16
N GLN A 309 -1.77 -23.90 1.39
CA GLN A 309 -2.86 -23.11 1.95
C GLN A 309 -3.87 -24.03 2.66
N GLN A 310 -4.04 -23.83 3.96
CA GLN A 310 -4.93 -24.62 4.81
C GLN A 310 -6.26 -23.94 5.13
N TYR A 311 -6.31 -22.62 5.05
CA TYR A 311 -7.45 -21.83 5.52
C TYR A 311 -8.05 -20.94 4.42
N LEU A 312 -9.36 -20.77 4.48
CA LEU A 312 -10.13 -19.72 3.80
C LEU A 312 -10.61 -18.72 4.84
N VAL A 313 -10.47 -17.44 4.53
CA VAL A 313 -11.08 -16.35 5.28
C VAL A 313 -12.34 -15.93 4.54
N MET A 314 -13.47 -15.93 5.23
CA MET A 314 -14.77 -15.61 4.64
C MET A 314 -15.47 -14.55 5.49
N GLU A 315 -16.05 -13.56 4.82
CA GLU A 315 -16.96 -12.60 5.44
C GLU A 315 -18.39 -13.09 5.25
N VAL A 316 -19.22 -12.91 6.27
CA VAL A 316 -20.60 -13.39 6.25
C VAL A 316 -21.58 -12.35 6.77
N CYS A 317 -22.77 -12.32 6.18
CA CYS A 317 -23.94 -11.65 6.75
C CYS A 317 -24.85 -12.71 7.36
N CYS A 318 -25.41 -12.41 8.52
CA CYS A 318 -26.21 -13.37 9.28
C CYS A 318 -27.46 -12.70 9.84
N ASN A 319 -28.55 -13.44 9.90
CA ASN A 319 -29.70 -13.09 10.71
C ASN A 319 -29.66 -13.86 12.04
N ASP A 320 -30.17 -13.25 13.11
CA ASP A 320 -30.39 -13.93 14.38
C ASP A 320 -31.70 -14.75 14.40
N GLU A 321 -32.01 -15.39 15.52
CA GLU A 321 -33.24 -16.20 15.68
C GLU A 321 -34.55 -15.38 15.54
N SER A 322 -34.47 -14.05 15.69
CA SER A 322 -35.60 -13.13 15.50
C SER A 322 -35.77 -12.75 14.03
N GLY A 323 -34.79 -13.08 13.18
CA GLY A 323 -34.73 -12.72 11.76
C GLY A 323 -34.11 -11.35 11.50
N ASP A 324 -33.49 -10.73 12.52
CA ASP A 324 -32.84 -9.43 12.39
C ASP A 324 -31.39 -9.60 11.88
N ASP A 325 -30.97 -8.74 10.96
CA ASP A 325 -29.59 -8.72 10.43
C ASP A 325 -28.61 -8.30 11.54
N VAL A 326 -27.58 -9.12 11.77
CA VAL A 326 -26.59 -8.92 12.83
C VAL A 326 -25.18 -8.92 12.27
N GLU A 327 -24.35 -8.01 12.80
CA GLU A 327 -22.94 -7.97 12.46
C GLU A 327 -22.19 -9.06 13.22
N VAL A 328 -21.43 -9.86 12.48
CA VAL A 328 -20.69 -11.01 13.00
C VAL A 328 -19.22 -10.91 12.55
N PRO A 329 -18.29 -11.47 13.33
CA PRO A 329 -16.89 -11.57 12.92
C PRO A 329 -16.71 -12.54 11.74
N TYR A 330 -15.57 -12.42 11.06
CA TYR A 330 -15.23 -13.26 9.91
C TYR A 330 -15.03 -14.74 10.32
N ILE A 331 -15.11 -15.62 9.32
CA ILE A 331 -14.85 -17.05 9.45
C ILE A 331 -13.43 -17.37 8.99
N ARG A 332 -12.65 -18.03 9.86
CA ARG A 332 -11.44 -18.75 9.48
C ARG A 332 -11.77 -20.23 9.34
N TYR A 333 -11.98 -20.67 8.11
CA TYR A 333 -12.37 -22.04 7.79
C TYR A 333 -11.16 -22.86 7.33
N ARG A 334 -10.86 -23.96 8.02
CA ARG A 334 -9.82 -24.89 7.61
C ARG A 334 -10.38 -25.88 6.58
N PHE A 335 -9.84 -25.86 5.37
CA PHE A 335 -10.24 -26.74 4.27
C PHE A 335 -9.18 -27.78 3.89
N ARG A 336 -7.96 -27.66 4.44
CA ARG A 336 -6.88 -28.67 4.30
C ARG A 336 -6.14 -28.85 5.63
N TRP A 337 -5.67 -30.08 5.88
CA TRP A 337 -4.99 -30.47 7.11
C TRP A 337 -3.52 -30.70 6.90
#